data_AF-A0A377CA88-F1
#
_entry.id   AF-A0A377CA88-F1
#
_cell.length_a   1.000
_cell.length_b   1.000
_cell.length_c   1.000
_cell.angle_alpha   90.00
_cell.angle_beta   90.00
_cell.angle_gamma   90.00
#
_symmetry.space_group_name_H-M   'P 1'
#
loop_
_entity.id
_entity.type
_entity.pdbx_description
1 polymer ?
#
loop_
_entity_poly.entity_id
_entity_poly.type
_entity_poly.pdbx_seq_one_letter_code
_entity_poly.pdbx_strand_id
1 'polypeptide(L)'
;MNIKIAALTLAIASGISAQWAIAADMPASPAPTIPVKQYVTQVNADNSVTFRYFAPGAKNVSVVVGVPVPDNIHPMTKDEAGVWSWRTPILKGNLYEYFFNVDGVRSIDTGTAMTKPQRQVNSSMILVPGSYLDTRSVAHGDLIAITYHSNALQSERQMYVWTPPGYTGMGEPLPVLYFYHGFGDTGRSAIDQGRIRKSWITCWLKGKLNRCWW
;
A
#
# COMPACT_ATOMS: atom_id res chain seq x y z
N MET A 1 -39.16 74.67 15.15
CA MET A 1 -38.34 73.53 15.57
C MET A 1 -38.39 72.50 14.45
N ASN A 2 -37.49 72.58 13.47
CA ASN A 2 -37.47 71.69 12.30
C ASN A 2 -36.17 70.88 12.30
N ILE A 3 -36.29 69.58 12.55
CA ILE A 3 -35.17 68.63 12.52
C ILE A 3 -35.03 68.12 11.07
N LYS A 4 -33.89 68.38 10.44
CA LYS A 4 -33.53 67.77 9.15
C LYS A 4 -32.82 66.45 9.43
N ILE A 5 -33.45 65.33 9.05
CA ILE A 5 -32.83 64.01 9.06
C ILE A 5 -32.04 63.86 7.75
N ALA A 6 -30.71 63.87 7.84
CA ALA A 6 -29.84 63.52 6.73
C ALA A 6 -29.64 62.00 6.73
N ALA A 7 -30.21 61.32 5.73
CA ALA A 7 -30.00 59.88 5.52
C ALA A 7 -28.64 59.67 4.82
N LEU A 8 -27.67 59.12 5.54
CA LEU A 8 -26.38 58.71 5.01
C LEU A 8 -26.54 57.31 4.40
N THR A 9 -26.60 57.21 3.07
CA THR A 9 -26.60 55.92 2.35
C THR A 9 -25.16 55.48 2.14
N LEU A 10 -24.72 54.48 2.90
CA LEU A 10 -23.42 53.83 2.72
C LEU A 10 -23.56 52.69 1.71
N ALA A 11 -23.20 52.93 0.45
CA ALA A 11 -23.13 51.89 -0.58
C ALA A 11 -21.84 51.08 -0.39
N ILE A 12 -21.95 49.90 0.23
CA ILE A 12 -20.85 48.92 0.29
C ILE A 12 -20.82 48.21 -1.07
N ALA A 13 -19.92 48.66 -1.95
CA ALA A 13 -19.61 47.95 -3.19
C ALA A 13 -18.74 46.73 -2.85
N SER A 14 -19.38 45.61 -2.54
CA SER A 14 -18.73 44.30 -2.40
C SER A 14 -18.28 43.81 -3.79
N GLY A 15 -17.11 44.25 -4.22
CA GLY A 15 -16.47 43.70 -5.43
C GLY A 15 -16.09 42.24 -5.19
N ILE A 16 -16.95 41.32 -5.61
CA ILE A 16 -16.63 39.89 -5.70
C ILE A 16 -15.62 39.76 -6.84
N SER A 17 -14.33 39.86 -6.51
CA SER A 17 -13.27 39.44 -7.42
C SER A 17 -13.30 37.92 -7.43
N ALA A 18 -13.83 37.34 -8.51
CA ALA A 18 -13.69 35.92 -8.78
C ALA A 18 -12.20 35.62 -8.97
N GLN A 19 -11.55 35.17 -7.90
CA GLN A 19 -10.19 34.62 -7.97
C GLN A 19 -10.30 33.26 -8.63
N TRP A 20 -9.98 33.23 -9.92
CA TRP A 20 -9.79 32.00 -10.67
C TRP A 20 -8.67 31.20 -9.99
N ALA A 21 -8.96 29.96 -9.61
CA ALA A 21 -7.94 29.06 -9.09
C ALA A 21 -6.95 28.74 -10.23
N ILE A 22 -5.69 29.13 -10.04
CA ILE A 22 -4.58 28.72 -10.92
C ILE A 22 -4.12 27.34 -10.45
N ALA A 23 -3.97 26.41 -11.39
CA ALA A 23 -3.43 25.09 -11.08
C ALA A 23 -1.99 25.19 -10.56
N ALA A 24 -1.64 24.39 -9.56
CA ALA A 24 -0.25 24.27 -9.13
C ALA A 24 0.59 23.61 -10.24
N ASP A 25 1.89 23.90 -10.23
CA ASP A 25 2.85 23.21 -11.10
C ASP A 25 2.86 21.69 -10.84
N MET A 26 3.38 20.95 -11.81
CA MET A 26 3.58 19.51 -11.66
C MET A 26 4.45 19.21 -10.43
N PRO A 27 4.18 18.13 -9.68
CA PRO A 27 5.01 17.74 -8.55
C PRO A 27 6.46 17.54 -8.98
N ALA A 28 7.40 18.00 -8.15
CA ALA A 28 8.81 17.73 -8.35
C ALA A 28 9.07 16.22 -8.37
N SER A 29 10.12 15.82 -9.09
CA SER A 29 10.67 14.45 -9.06
C SER A 29 12.09 14.48 -8.51
N PRO A 30 12.59 13.37 -7.92
CA PRO A 30 14.01 13.24 -7.58
C PRO A 30 14.89 13.52 -8.80
N ALA A 31 16.04 14.16 -8.59
CA ALA A 31 16.98 14.41 -9.68
C ALA A 31 17.41 13.08 -10.34
N PRO A 32 17.44 12.96 -11.68
CA PRO A 32 17.77 11.72 -12.37
C PRO A 32 19.17 11.15 -12.07
N THR A 33 20.06 11.99 -11.54
CA THR A 33 21.43 11.62 -11.14
C THR A 33 21.48 10.91 -9.78
N ILE A 34 20.41 10.97 -8.99
CA ILE A 34 20.32 10.32 -7.69
C ILE A 34 19.96 8.85 -7.92
N PRO A 35 20.75 7.88 -7.41
CA PRO A 35 20.39 6.46 -7.49
C PRO A 35 19.06 6.17 -6.79
N VAL A 36 18.20 5.35 -7.41
CA VAL A 36 16.88 4.94 -6.90
C VAL A 36 16.90 4.52 -5.41
N LYS A 37 17.93 3.75 -5.01
CA LYS A 37 18.12 3.28 -3.64
C LYS A 37 18.23 4.40 -2.59
N GLN A 38 18.50 5.64 -3.01
CA GLN A 38 18.64 6.79 -2.11
C GLN A 38 17.32 7.52 -1.86
N TYR A 39 16.26 7.26 -2.63
CA TYR A 39 14.95 7.89 -2.42
C TYR A 39 13.76 6.91 -2.40
N VAL A 40 14.01 5.61 -2.59
CA VAL A 40 13.01 4.55 -2.44
C VAL A 40 13.26 3.73 -1.17
N THR A 41 12.18 3.24 -0.56
CA THR A 41 12.22 2.33 0.58
C THR A 41 12.96 1.04 0.23
N GLN A 42 13.79 0.54 1.14
CA GLN A 42 14.53 -0.71 0.93
C GLN A 42 14.68 -1.52 2.21
N VAL A 43 14.77 -2.84 2.05
CA VAL A 43 15.30 -3.74 3.09
C VAL A 43 16.82 -3.70 3.02
N ASN A 44 17.47 -3.56 4.16
CA ASN A 44 18.92 -3.53 4.29
C ASN A 44 19.48 -4.94 4.56
N ALA A 45 20.80 -5.10 4.43
CA ALA A 45 21.47 -6.39 4.61
C ALA A 45 21.32 -6.99 6.02
N ASP A 46 21.08 -6.17 7.03
CA ASP A 46 20.87 -6.55 8.43
C ASP A 46 19.38 -6.81 8.76
N ASN A 47 18.50 -6.88 7.77
CA ASN A 47 17.04 -6.97 7.92
C ASN A 47 16.35 -5.77 8.58
N SER A 48 17.04 -4.65 8.78
CA SER A 48 16.32 -3.38 9.00
C SER A 48 15.71 -2.88 7.69
N VAL A 49 14.74 -1.98 7.78
CA VAL A 49 14.14 -1.28 6.63
C VAL A 49 14.48 0.19 6.73
N THR A 50 14.94 0.78 5.64
CA THR A 50 15.02 2.24 5.50
C THR A 50 13.87 2.71 4.63
N PHE A 51 12.88 3.33 5.27
CA PHE A 51 11.75 3.96 4.60
C PHE A 51 12.20 5.30 4.02
N ARG A 52 11.77 5.58 2.78
CA ARG A 52 12.09 6.83 2.11
C ARG A 52 10.88 7.38 1.37
N TYR A 53 10.73 8.70 1.40
CA TYR A 53 9.64 9.38 0.71
C TYR A 53 10.11 10.74 0.18
N PHE A 54 10.07 10.92 -1.14
CA PHE A 54 10.42 12.21 -1.75
C PHE A 54 9.25 13.20 -1.64
N ALA A 55 9.42 14.22 -0.80
CA ALA A 55 8.43 15.28 -0.60
C ALA A 55 9.12 16.60 -0.25
N PRO A 56 9.72 17.29 -1.23
CA PRO A 56 10.49 18.51 -1.00
C PRO A 56 9.63 19.69 -0.52
N GLY A 57 8.31 19.66 -0.74
CA GLY A 57 7.39 20.67 -0.20
C GLY A 57 6.80 20.34 1.17
N ALA A 58 6.94 19.10 1.64
CA ALA A 58 6.32 18.69 2.91
C ALA A 58 7.00 19.31 4.12
N LYS A 59 6.24 19.48 5.20
CA LYS A 59 6.69 20.02 6.49
C LYS A 59 6.87 18.94 7.54
N ASN A 60 5.99 17.94 7.55
CA ASN A 60 6.02 16.81 8.47
C ASN A 60 5.74 15.53 7.72
N VAL A 61 6.64 14.56 7.86
CA VAL A 61 6.43 13.21 7.36
C VAL A 61 6.70 12.22 8.48
N SER A 62 5.77 11.30 8.67
CA SER A 62 6.00 10.09 9.47
C SER A 62 5.66 8.85 8.65
N VAL A 63 6.37 7.75 8.95
CA VAL A 63 5.98 6.42 8.49
C VAL A 63 5.26 5.71 9.63
N VAL A 64 4.18 5.02 9.31
CA VAL A 64 3.45 4.19 10.27
C VAL A 64 3.60 2.74 9.83
N VAL A 65 4.17 1.90 10.69
CA VAL A 65 4.47 0.49 10.38
C VAL A 65 3.56 -0.41 11.20
N GLY A 66 2.68 -1.17 10.52
CA GLY A 66 1.68 -2.02 11.15
C GLY A 66 0.42 -1.27 11.57
N VAL A 67 -0.09 -1.58 12.77
CA VAL A 67 -1.34 -1.02 13.29
C VAL A 67 -1.17 0.47 13.60
N PRO A 68 -2.09 1.37 13.18
CA PRO A 68 -1.97 2.81 13.42
C PRO A 68 -2.27 3.20 14.87
N VAL A 69 -1.35 2.85 15.76
CA VAL A 69 -1.28 3.26 17.17
C VAL A 69 -0.03 4.10 17.40
N PRO A 70 0.03 4.97 18.43
CA PRO A 70 1.14 5.89 18.64
C PRO A 70 2.55 5.26 18.58
N ASP A 71 2.71 4.06 19.14
CA ASP A 71 4.01 3.35 19.19
C ASP A 71 4.55 2.94 17.81
N ASN A 72 3.68 2.86 16.81
CA ASN A 72 4.03 2.47 15.45
C ASN A 72 4.20 3.67 14.50
N ILE A 73 4.08 4.91 15.02
CA ILE A 73 4.27 6.14 14.26
C ILE A 73 5.72 6.61 14.44
N HIS A 74 6.44 6.73 13.34
CA HIS A 74 7.85 7.10 13.35
C HIS A 74 8.08 8.37 12.54
N PRO A 75 8.40 9.51 13.20
CA PRO A 75 8.79 10.73 12.51
C PRO A 75 10.01 10.49 11.63
N MET A 76 10.01 11.09 10.44
CA MET A 76 11.09 10.98 9.47
C MET A 76 11.89 12.27 9.42
N THR A 77 13.14 12.19 8.98
CA THR A 77 14.03 13.35 8.80
C THR A 77 14.21 13.62 7.31
N LYS A 78 14.06 14.89 6.92
CA LYS A 78 14.26 15.36 5.54
C LYS A 78 15.72 15.73 5.30
N ASP A 79 16.28 15.30 4.17
CA ASP A 79 17.60 15.74 3.71
C ASP A 79 17.52 16.95 2.76
N GLU A 80 18.69 17.43 2.33
CA GLU A 80 18.81 18.56 1.39
C GLU A 80 18.22 18.28 0.00
N ALA A 81 18.14 17.00 -0.38
CA ALA A 81 17.50 16.56 -1.62
C ALA A 81 15.96 16.49 -1.51
N GLY A 82 15.39 16.73 -0.32
CA GLY A 82 13.95 16.66 -0.08
C GLY A 82 13.41 15.25 0.16
N VAL A 83 14.29 14.28 0.42
CA VAL A 83 13.93 12.91 0.78
C VAL A 83 13.78 12.82 2.28
N TRP A 84 12.60 12.37 2.72
CA TRP A 84 12.34 12.01 4.10
C TRP A 84 12.78 10.58 4.33
N SER A 85 13.46 10.31 5.44
CA SER A 85 13.89 8.95 5.79
C SER A 85 13.74 8.60 7.26
N TRP A 86 13.51 7.31 7.52
CA TRP A 86 13.62 6.69 8.84
C TRP A 86 14.06 5.23 8.68
N ARG A 87 14.90 4.74 9.60
CA ARG A 87 15.39 3.37 9.61
C ARG A 87 14.86 2.63 10.82
N THR A 88 14.30 1.45 10.61
CA THR A 88 13.85 0.57 11.69
C THR A 88 15.04 -0.02 12.45
N PRO A 89 14.83 -0.53 13.68
CA PRO A 89 15.65 -1.61 14.20
C PRO A 89 15.66 -2.83 13.27
N ILE A 90 16.52 -3.81 13.54
CA ILE A 90 16.51 -5.09 12.83
C ILE A 90 15.14 -5.76 12.99
N LEU A 91 14.52 -6.16 11.87
CA LEU A 91 13.24 -6.83 11.87
C LEU A 91 13.41 -8.34 11.69
N LYS A 92 12.44 -9.09 12.22
CA LYS A 92 12.32 -10.52 11.90
C LYS A 92 11.81 -10.65 10.47
N GLY A 93 12.15 -11.76 9.81
CA GLY A 93 11.59 -12.07 8.50
C GLY A 93 10.07 -12.14 8.57
N ASN A 94 9.39 -11.25 7.84
CA ASN A 94 7.94 -11.20 7.71
C ASN A 94 7.53 -10.22 6.60
N LEU A 95 6.23 -10.18 6.29
CA LEU A 95 5.63 -9.11 5.50
C LEU A 95 5.13 -8.02 6.44
N TYR A 96 5.62 -6.80 6.28
CA TYR A 96 5.22 -5.64 7.05
C TYR A 96 4.34 -4.73 6.21
N GLU A 97 3.25 -4.27 6.80
CA GLU A 97 2.40 -3.22 6.22
C GLU A 97 2.83 -1.86 6.73
N TYR A 98 2.71 -0.84 5.89
CA TYR A 98 3.02 0.53 6.28
C TYR A 98 2.33 1.55 5.39
N PHE A 99 2.33 2.80 5.83
CA PHE A 99 1.92 3.96 5.03
C PHE A 99 2.67 5.19 5.52
N PHE A 100 2.69 6.25 4.71
CA PHE A 100 3.21 7.55 5.10
C PHE A 100 2.08 8.48 5.51
N ASN A 101 2.31 9.29 6.53
CA ASN A 101 1.52 10.47 6.82
C ASN A 101 2.35 11.68 6.39
N VAL A 102 1.91 12.37 5.34
CA VAL A 102 2.59 13.53 4.74
C VAL A 102 1.68 14.74 4.98
N ASP A 103 2.03 15.58 5.96
CA ASP A 103 1.25 16.76 6.35
C ASP A 103 -0.25 16.46 6.61
N GLY A 104 -0.56 15.31 7.20
CA GLY A 104 -1.93 14.88 7.50
C GLY A 104 -2.57 14.02 6.41
N VAL A 105 -1.90 13.84 5.26
CA VAL A 105 -2.37 13.00 4.16
C VAL A 105 -1.76 11.61 4.28
N ARG A 106 -2.63 10.59 4.35
CA ARG A 106 -2.22 9.19 4.24
C ARG A 106 -1.82 8.88 2.79
N SER A 107 -0.56 8.51 2.60
CA SER A 107 0.00 8.15 1.30
C SER A 107 0.58 6.73 1.31
N ILE A 108 0.47 6.04 0.18
CA ILE A 108 1.23 4.82 -0.08
C ILE A 108 2.69 5.18 -0.40
N ASP A 109 3.57 4.19 -0.36
CA ASP A 109 4.91 4.34 -0.93
C ASP A 109 4.80 4.42 -2.46
N THR A 110 5.22 5.55 -3.03
CA THR A 110 5.20 5.76 -4.49
C THR A 110 6.39 5.10 -5.19
N GLY A 111 7.38 4.60 -4.44
CA GLY A 111 8.54 3.86 -4.93
C GLY A 111 8.42 2.35 -4.80
N THR A 112 7.38 1.81 -4.15
CA THR A 112 7.19 0.34 -4.02
C THR A 112 6.27 -0.22 -5.11
N ALA A 113 6.59 -1.45 -5.55
CA ALA A 113 5.68 -2.24 -6.39
C ALA A 113 4.69 -3.09 -5.58
N MET A 114 4.78 -3.10 -4.24
CA MET A 114 3.97 -3.96 -3.37
C MET A 114 2.92 -3.16 -2.58
N THR A 115 1.95 -2.56 -3.26
CA THR A 115 0.78 -1.97 -2.60
C THR A 115 -0.10 -3.06 -1.98
N LYS A 116 -0.66 -2.81 -0.79
CA LYS A 116 -1.62 -3.74 -0.20
C LYS A 116 -2.89 -3.79 -1.08
N PRO A 117 -3.36 -4.97 -1.51
CA PRO A 117 -4.64 -5.06 -2.21
C PRO A 117 -5.79 -4.79 -1.23
N GLN A 118 -6.60 -3.79 -1.52
CA GLN A 118 -7.75 -3.39 -0.72
C GLN A 118 -8.64 -2.48 -1.59
N ARG A 119 -9.91 -2.32 -1.20
CA ARG A 119 -10.87 -1.48 -1.93
C ARG A 119 -10.41 -0.03 -2.06
N GLN A 120 -9.75 0.49 -1.02
CA GLN A 120 -9.08 1.78 -1.03
C GLN A 120 -7.59 1.57 -0.79
N VAL A 121 -6.78 1.67 -1.85
CA VAL A 121 -5.33 1.47 -1.76
C VAL A 121 -4.69 2.64 -1.01
N ASN A 122 -4.45 2.45 0.29
CA ASN A 122 -3.93 3.46 1.21
C ASN A 122 -2.75 2.96 2.07
N SER A 123 -2.23 1.76 1.78
CA SER A 123 -1.13 1.12 2.49
C SER A 123 -0.24 0.34 1.52
N SER A 124 1.03 0.22 1.87
CA SER A 124 2.08 -0.50 1.17
C SER A 124 2.57 -1.68 1.99
N MET A 125 3.28 -2.59 1.35
CA MET A 125 3.86 -3.77 1.98
C MET A 125 5.36 -3.85 1.68
N ILE A 126 6.13 -4.41 2.60
CA ILE A 126 7.54 -4.71 2.41
C ILE A 126 7.87 -6.07 3.02
N LEU A 127 8.55 -6.92 2.24
CA LEU A 127 8.94 -8.26 2.66
C LEU A 127 10.37 -8.22 3.22
N VAL A 128 10.52 -8.46 4.51
CA VAL A 128 11.81 -8.73 5.14
C VAL A 128 12.08 -10.23 5.04
N PRO A 129 13.22 -10.67 4.48
CA PRO A 129 13.50 -12.09 4.26
C PRO A 129 13.73 -12.84 5.57
N GLY A 130 13.60 -14.17 5.53
CA GLY A 130 13.81 -15.07 6.67
C GLY A 130 12.52 -15.70 7.20
N SER A 131 11.47 -15.79 6.37
CA SER A 131 10.15 -16.32 6.77
C SER A 131 9.64 -17.39 5.81
N TYR A 132 8.51 -18.02 6.14
CA TYR A 132 7.85 -18.94 5.20
C TYR A 132 7.19 -18.21 4.01
N LEU A 133 7.09 -16.88 4.06
CA LEU A 133 6.53 -16.04 2.99
C LEU A 133 7.51 -15.78 1.84
N ASP A 134 8.79 -16.11 2.05
CA ASP A 134 9.87 -15.91 1.08
C ASP A 134 9.62 -16.70 -0.21
N THR A 135 10.02 -16.12 -1.34
CA THR A 135 10.05 -16.84 -2.61
C THR A 135 11.25 -17.78 -2.62
N ARG A 136 11.01 -19.07 -2.85
CA ARG A 136 12.04 -20.12 -2.89
C ARG A 136 12.20 -20.69 -4.30
N SER A 137 13.39 -21.23 -4.57
CA SER A 137 13.67 -21.97 -5.81
C SER A 137 13.08 -23.39 -5.71
N VAL A 138 11.78 -23.50 -5.93
CA VAL A 138 10.99 -24.73 -5.89
C VAL A 138 9.97 -24.69 -7.03
N ALA A 139 9.36 -25.83 -7.37
CA ALA A 139 8.26 -25.83 -8.33
C ALA A 139 7.08 -25.00 -7.77
N HIS A 140 6.58 -24.06 -8.56
CA HIS A 140 5.44 -23.21 -8.20
C HIS A 140 4.20 -23.65 -8.97
N GLY A 141 3.06 -23.54 -8.32
CA GLY A 141 1.77 -23.77 -8.93
C GLY A 141 1.26 -22.53 -9.69
N ASP A 142 0.32 -22.74 -10.61
CA ASP A 142 -0.23 -21.66 -11.43
C ASP A 142 -1.27 -20.85 -10.68
N LEU A 143 -1.40 -19.57 -11.04
CA LEU A 143 -2.45 -18.70 -10.55
C LEU A 143 -3.25 -18.17 -11.73
N ILE A 144 -4.48 -18.63 -11.85
CA ILE A 144 -5.36 -18.32 -12.95
C ILE A 144 -6.37 -17.29 -12.48
N ALA A 145 -6.49 -16.19 -13.22
CA ALA A 145 -7.57 -15.23 -13.04
C ALA A 145 -8.72 -15.64 -13.97
N ILE A 146 -9.89 -15.91 -13.39
CA ILE A 146 -11.09 -16.31 -14.14
C ILE A 146 -12.10 -15.18 -14.02
N THR A 147 -12.57 -14.68 -15.16
CA THR A 147 -13.74 -13.80 -15.23
C THR A 147 -14.96 -14.63 -15.59
N TYR A 148 -16.07 -14.45 -14.89
CA TYR A 148 -17.31 -15.19 -15.11
C TYR A 148 -18.54 -14.31 -14.85
N HIS A 149 -19.62 -14.58 -15.59
CA HIS A 149 -20.90 -13.93 -15.35
C HIS A 149 -21.59 -14.53 -14.12
N SER A 150 -21.99 -13.69 -13.16
CA SER A 150 -22.75 -14.11 -11.99
C SER A 150 -24.24 -13.86 -12.18
N ASN A 151 -25.02 -14.94 -12.37
CA ASN A 151 -26.48 -14.84 -12.47
C ASN A 151 -27.12 -14.27 -11.19
N ALA A 152 -26.55 -14.51 -10.01
CA ALA A 152 -27.10 -13.97 -8.77
C ALA A 152 -26.89 -12.45 -8.63
N LEU A 153 -25.78 -11.93 -9.17
CA LEU A 153 -25.40 -10.52 -9.07
C LEU A 153 -25.62 -9.73 -10.38
N GLN A 154 -26.08 -10.41 -11.44
CA GLN A 154 -26.27 -9.87 -12.79
C GLN A 154 -25.06 -9.03 -13.25
N SER A 155 -23.85 -9.53 -13.02
CA SER A 155 -22.60 -8.81 -13.31
C SER A 155 -21.42 -9.76 -13.53
N GLU A 156 -20.42 -9.28 -14.27
CA GLU A 156 -19.13 -9.97 -14.39
C GLU A 156 -18.36 -9.91 -13.08
N ARG A 157 -17.84 -11.06 -12.68
CA ARG A 157 -17.07 -11.27 -11.46
C ARG A 157 -15.72 -11.86 -11.81
N GLN A 158 -14.74 -11.62 -10.96
CA GLN A 158 -13.42 -12.23 -11.08
C GLN A 158 -13.13 -13.10 -9.85
N MET A 159 -12.57 -14.29 -10.09
CA MET A 159 -12.01 -15.16 -9.06
C MET A 159 -10.57 -15.54 -9.42
N TYR A 160 -9.83 -16.00 -8.42
CA TYR A 160 -8.47 -16.49 -8.62
C TYR A 160 -8.38 -17.93 -8.15
N VAL A 161 -7.87 -18.78 -9.02
CA VAL A 161 -7.68 -20.21 -8.76
C VAL A 161 -6.19 -20.49 -8.74
N TRP A 162 -5.72 -21.08 -7.65
CA TRP A 162 -4.36 -21.62 -7.59
C TRP A 162 -4.41 -23.12 -7.79
N THR A 163 -3.54 -23.64 -8.65
CA THR A 163 -3.34 -25.08 -8.85
C THR A 163 -1.96 -25.48 -8.32
N PRO A 164 -1.78 -26.68 -7.77
CA PRO A 164 -0.47 -27.12 -7.29
C PRO A 164 0.52 -27.30 -8.45
N PRO A 165 1.84 -27.31 -8.16
CA PRO A 165 2.86 -27.51 -9.19
C PRO A 165 2.63 -28.83 -9.95
N GLY A 166 2.69 -28.76 -11.29
CA GLY A 166 2.51 -29.93 -12.15
C GLY A 166 1.06 -30.34 -12.42
N TYR A 167 0.06 -29.56 -11.96
CA TYR A 167 -1.33 -29.83 -12.28
C TYR A 167 -1.62 -29.61 -13.77
N THR A 168 -2.07 -30.65 -14.46
CA THR A 168 -2.36 -30.63 -15.91
C THR A 168 -3.85 -30.57 -16.24
N GLY A 169 -4.73 -30.63 -15.23
CA GLY A 169 -6.17 -30.78 -15.43
C GLY A 169 -6.62 -32.19 -15.84
N MET A 170 -5.69 -33.14 -15.94
CA MET A 170 -5.97 -34.55 -16.22
C MET A 170 -5.70 -35.40 -14.97
N GLY A 171 -6.49 -36.47 -14.80
CA GLY A 171 -6.36 -37.40 -13.67
C GLY A 171 -7.44 -37.22 -12.61
N GLU A 172 -7.16 -37.71 -11.40
CA GLU A 172 -8.11 -37.67 -10.29
C GLU A 172 -8.39 -36.23 -9.82
N PRO A 173 -9.66 -35.90 -9.51
CA PRO A 173 -10.02 -34.60 -8.95
C PRO A 173 -9.27 -34.30 -7.64
N LEU A 174 -8.80 -33.06 -7.51
CA LEU A 174 -8.20 -32.58 -6.26
C LEU A 174 -9.27 -32.01 -5.32
N PRO A 175 -9.07 -32.09 -3.99
CA PRO A 175 -9.91 -31.37 -3.04
C PRO A 175 -9.78 -29.85 -3.26
N VAL A 176 -10.90 -29.14 -3.10
CA VAL A 176 -10.97 -27.69 -3.32
C VAL A 176 -11.14 -26.96 -1.98
N LEU A 177 -10.29 -25.96 -1.76
CA LEU A 177 -10.46 -24.98 -0.69
C LEU A 177 -11.00 -23.67 -1.28
N TYR A 178 -12.15 -23.23 -0.77
CA TYR A 178 -12.64 -21.87 -1.01
C TYR A 178 -12.13 -20.93 0.08
N PHE A 179 -11.34 -19.93 -0.30
CA PHE A 179 -10.79 -18.94 0.62
C PHE A 179 -11.42 -17.57 0.35
N TYR A 180 -12.02 -16.97 1.38
CA TYR A 180 -12.65 -15.66 1.31
C TYR A 180 -11.83 -14.63 2.08
N HIS A 181 -11.79 -13.40 1.57
CA HIS A 181 -11.11 -12.29 2.24
C HIS A 181 -12.05 -11.58 3.24
N GLY A 182 -11.46 -10.77 4.11
CA GLY A 182 -12.18 -9.98 5.11
C GLY A 182 -12.81 -8.70 4.56
N PHE A 183 -13.36 -7.90 5.47
CA PHE A 183 -13.89 -6.58 5.16
C PHE A 183 -12.79 -5.64 4.64
N GLY A 184 -13.09 -4.83 3.62
CA GLY A 184 -12.15 -3.86 3.03
C GLY A 184 -11.13 -4.44 2.05
N ASP A 185 -10.94 -5.76 2.06
CA ASP A 185 -10.03 -6.48 1.18
C ASP A 185 -10.61 -6.74 -0.22
N THR A 186 -9.78 -7.38 -1.07
CA THR A 186 -10.12 -7.79 -2.43
C THR A 186 -9.76 -9.26 -2.66
N GLY A 187 -10.18 -9.82 -3.80
CA GLY A 187 -9.77 -11.18 -4.22
C GLY A 187 -8.24 -11.37 -4.30
N ARG A 188 -7.47 -10.29 -4.38
CA ARG A 188 -6.00 -10.32 -4.36
C ARG A 188 -5.38 -10.38 -2.97
N SER A 189 -6.10 -10.04 -1.91
CA SER A 189 -5.53 -9.94 -0.56
C SER A 189 -4.90 -11.26 -0.10
N ALA A 190 -5.58 -12.40 -0.29
CA ALA A 190 -5.03 -13.72 0.05
C ALA A 190 -3.74 -14.07 -0.73
N ILE A 191 -3.60 -13.53 -1.94
CA ILE A 191 -2.55 -13.89 -2.89
C ILE A 191 -1.30 -13.04 -2.66
N ASP A 192 -1.48 -11.73 -2.51
CA ASP A 192 -0.37 -10.78 -2.50
C ASP A 192 0.05 -10.42 -1.07
N GLN A 193 -0.91 -10.15 -0.19
CA GLN A 193 -0.66 -9.92 1.25
C GLN A 193 -0.51 -11.26 1.97
N GLY A 194 -1.47 -12.16 1.77
CA GLY A 194 -1.44 -13.48 2.41
C GLY A 194 -0.35 -14.41 1.86
N ARG A 195 0.18 -14.10 0.67
CA ARG A 195 1.22 -14.87 -0.03
C ARG A 195 0.94 -16.37 -0.04
N ILE A 196 -0.34 -16.75 -0.14
CA ILE A 196 -0.83 -18.12 0.10
C ILE A 196 -0.09 -19.16 -0.75
N ARG A 197 0.25 -18.83 -2.00
CA ARG A 197 1.02 -19.71 -2.89
C ARG A 197 2.40 -20.07 -2.34
N LYS A 198 3.09 -19.10 -1.71
CA LYS A 198 4.46 -19.25 -1.19
C LYS A 198 4.45 -19.94 0.16
N SER A 199 3.51 -19.57 1.03
CA SER A 199 3.35 -20.24 2.32
C SER A 199 2.98 -21.70 2.13
N TRP A 200 2.00 -22.01 1.28
CA TRP A 200 1.53 -23.39 1.06
C TRP A 200 2.61 -24.32 0.53
N ILE A 201 3.35 -23.93 -0.51
CA ILE A 201 4.42 -24.78 -1.05
C ILE A 201 5.51 -25.03 0.00
N THR A 202 5.85 -23.99 0.77
CA THR A 202 6.85 -24.11 1.85
C THR A 202 6.40 -25.07 2.94
N CYS A 203 5.11 -25.06 3.28
CA CYS A 203 4.57 -25.89 4.35
C CYS A 203 4.30 -27.32 3.91
N TRP A 204 3.91 -27.51 2.65
CA TRP A 204 3.86 -28.82 2.00
C TRP A 204 5.25 -29.47 2.00
N LEU A 205 6.29 -28.76 1.54
CA LEU A 205 7.68 -29.26 1.57
C LEU A 205 8.19 -29.59 2.97
N LYS A 206 7.68 -28.91 4.01
CA LYS A 206 8.06 -29.15 5.41
C LYS A 206 7.19 -30.19 6.12
N GLY A 207 6.18 -30.76 5.47
CA GLY A 207 5.21 -31.68 6.12
C GLY A 207 4.36 -31.02 7.20
N LYS A 208 4.11 -29.70 7.10
CA LYS A 208 3.49 -28.85 8.13
C LYS A 208 2.29 -28.06 7.61
N LEU A 209 1.47 -28.64 6.73
CA LEU A 209 0.30 -27.94 6.17
C LEU A 209 -0.63 -27.38 7.25
N ASN A 210 -0.77 -28.08 8.39
CA ASN A 210 -1.56 -27.64 9.54
C ASN A 210 -1.04 -26.39 10.26
N ARG A 211 0.19 -25.94 10.01
CA ARG A 211 0.81 -24.77 10.67
C ARG A 211 0.86 -23.51 9.81
N CYS A 212 0.24 -23.54 8.63
CA CYS A 212 0.25 -22.42 7.69
C CYS A 212 -1.15 -21.91 7.36
N TRP A 213 -2.10 -22.34 8.20
CA TRP A 213 -3.35 -21.67 8.45
C TRP A 213 -3.10 -20.63 9.54
N TRP A 214 -3.69 -19.45 9.37
CA TRP A 214 -3.63 -18.30 10.28
C TRP A 214 -4.02 -18.69 11.71
#